data_AF-A0A940ZXQ1-F1
#
_entry.id   AF-A0A940ZXQ1-F1
#
_cell.length_a   1.000
_cell.length_b   1.000
_cell.length_c   1.000
_cell.angle_alpha   90.00
_cell.angle_beta   90.00
_cell.angle_gamma   90.00
#
_symmetry.space_group_name_H-M   'P 1'
#
loop_
_entity.id
_entity.type
_entity.pdbx_description
1 polymer ?
#
loop_
_entity_poly.entity_id
_entity_poly.type
_entity_poly.pdbx_seq_one_letter_code
_entity_poly.pdbx_strand_id
1 'polypeptide(L)'
;RGMRSVNPKAELKVIWVNSWFDPGKEREAALTLISQGADVVTHHTDSTAVVQAAEEKGVWAVGYHSDMSKYAPKMHLTAATHIWGDIYIKAAQDVLAGKWKPMNVWGGIKDKMVKLAPINAAVPAEVKDQVGKIEKDIVAGKFHPFAGPLKDNEGKERLAAGKTMTDDAMQKMDFYVEGVQGKLPKP
;
A
#
# COMPACT_ATOMS: atom_id res chain seq x y z
N ARG A 1 -5.56 -8.18 3.38
CA ARG A 1 -5.00 -9.00 4.49
C ARG A 1 -4.75 -8.20 5.76
N GLY A 2 -4.01 -7.09 5.74
CA GLY A 2 -3.77 -6.26 6.94
C GLY A 2 -5.04 -5.91 7.72
N MET A 3 -6.03 -5.29 7.05
CA MET A 3 -7.34 -5.00 7.66
C MET A 3 -8.02 -6.23 8.27
N ARG A 4 -7.97 -7.36 7.56
CA ARG A 4 -8.61 -8.63 7.96
C ARG A 4 -7.92 -9.36 9.11
N SER A 5 -6.66 -9.03 9.39
CA SER A 5 -5.97 -9.53 10.59
C SER A 5 -6.53 -8.94 11.89
N VAL A 6 -7.18 -7.76 11.80
CA VAL A 6 -7.83 -7.08 12.93
C VAL A 6 -9.34 -7.28 12.89
N ASN A 7 -9.95 -7.11 11.70
CA ASN A 7 -11.37 -7.32 11.49
C ASN A 7 -11.58 -8.35 10.36
N PRO A 8 -11.82 -9.64 10.67
CA PRO A 8 -12.05 -10.68 9.66
C PRO A 8 -13.25 -10.45 8.74
N LYS A 9 -14.13 -9.49 9.05
CA LYS A 9 -15.26 -9.09 8.21
C LYS A 9 -14.97 -7.86 7.33
N ALA A 10 -13.77 -7.28 7.43
CA ALA A 10 -13.40 -6.13 6.60
C ALA A 10 -13.39 -6.51 5.11
N GLU A 11 -13.93 -5.61 4.30
CA GLU A 11 -14.06 -5.74 2.85
C GLU A 11 -13.26 -4.63 2.15
N LEU A 12 -12.72 -4.93 0.97
CA LEU A 12 -12.06 -3.96 0.10
C LEU A 12 -12.83 -3.84 -1.20
N LYS A 13 -13.32 -2.63 -1.51
CA LYS A 13 -13.90 -2.28 -2.82
C LYS A 13 -12.83 -1.60 -3.67
N VAL A 14 -12.77 -1.94 -4.96
CA VAL A 14 -11.76 -1.43 -5.90
C VAL A 14 -12.47 -0.76 -7.08
N ILE A 15 -12.04 0.45 -7.42
CA ILE A 15 -12.40 1.13 -8.67
C ILE A 15 -11.13 1.37 -9.47
N TRP A 16 -11.15 0.97 -10.75
CA TRP A 16 -10.02 1.14 -11.66
C TRP A 16 -10.17 2.43 -12.46
N VAL A 17 -9.22 3.36 -12.28
CA VAL A 17 -9.17 4.63 -13.03
C VAL A 17 -8.63 4.44 -14.45
N ASN A 18 -7.90 3.33 -14.70
CA ASN A 18 -7.23 3.03 -15.97
C ASN A 18 -6.22 4.12 -16.42
N SER A 19 -5.66 4.85 -15.45
CA SER A 19 -4.55 5.79 -15.61
C SER A 19 -3.81 5.87 -14.27
N TRP A 20 -2.50 6.13 -14.32
CA TRP A 20 -1.71 6.40 -13.11
C TRP A 20 -1.99 7.80 -12.55
N PHE A 21 -2.22 8.78 -13.42
CA PHE A 21 -2.46 10.17 -13.04
C PHE A 21 -3.65 10.73 -13.81
N ASP A 22 -4.75 10.98 -13.11
CA ASP A 22 -5.93 11.67 -13.60
C ASP A 22 -6.71 12.20 -12.38
N PRO A 23 -6.36 13.39 -11.85
CA PRO A 23 -6.93 13.89 -10.60
C PRO A 23 -8.47 13.98 -10.61
N GLY A 24 -9.08 14.18 -11.78
CA GLY A 24 -10.53 14.21 -11.94
C GLY A 24 -11.14 12.84 -11.69
N LYS A 25 -10.65 11.80 -12.39
CA LYS A 25 -11.13 10.42 -12.20
C LYS A 25 -10.77 9.83 -10.84
N GLU A 26 -9.59 10.17 -10.31
CA GLU A 26 -9.16 9.76 -8.98
C GLU A 26 -10.14 10.28 -7.91
N ARG A 27 -10.53 11.54 -8.01
CA ARG A 27 -11.53 12.14 -7.12
C ARG A 27 -12.90 11.47 -7.27
N GLU A 28 -13.36 11.27 -8.50
CA GLU A 28 -14.65 10.62 -8.78
C GLU A 28 -14.70 9.20 -8.21
N ALA A 29 -13.62 8.42 -8.40
CA ALA A 29 -13.49 7.07 -7.85
C ALA A 29 -13.52 7.09 -6.31
N ALA A 30 -12.76 8.00 -5.68
CA ALA A 30 -12.77 8.15 -4.23
C ALA A 30 -14.17 8.49 -3.70
N LEU A 31 -14.82 9.51 -4.27
CA LEU A 31 -16.18 9.91 -3.87
C LEU A 31 -17.20 8.78 -4.07
N THR A 32 -17.04 7.97 -5.11
CA THR A 32 -17.88 6.80 -5.37
C THR A 32 -17.70 5.74 -4.27
N LEU A 33 -16.47 5.38 -3.93
CA LEU A 33 -16.17 4.44 -2.85
C LEU A 33 -16.73 4.92 -1.51
N ILE A 34 -16.55 6.20 -1.19
CA ILE A 34 -17.07 6.83 0.03
C ILE A 34 -18.59 6.78 0.05
N SER A 35 -19.25 7.11 -1.07
CA SER A 35 -20.71 7.03 -1.19
C SER A 35 -21.25 5.61 -1.05
N GLN A 36 -20.42 4.60 -1.39
CA GLN A 36 -20.71 3.18 -1.16
C GLN A 36 -20.36 2.70 0.27
N GLY A 37 -20.05 3.61 1.18
CA GLY A 37 -19.83 3.34 2.60
C GLY A 37 -18.38 3.02 2.99
N ALA A 38 -17.39 3.32 2.15
CA ALA A 38 -15.99 3.22 2.56
C ALA A 38 -15.67 4.27 3.64
N ASP A 39 -15.15 3.81 4.79
CA ASP A 39 -14.75 4.63 5.95
C ASP A 39 -13.24 4.96 5.94
N VAL A 40 -12.46 4.21 5.15
CA VAL A 40 -11.05 4.47 4.85
C VAL A 40 -10.83 4.32 3.35
N VAL A 41 -10.13 5.28 2.73
CA VAL A 41 -9.70 5.20 1.32
C VAL A 41 -8.19 5.17 1.19
N THR A 42 -7.70 4.49 0.16
CA THR A 42 -6.30 4.53 -0.26
C THR A 42 -6.26 4.40 -1.78
N HIS A 43 -5.10 4.62 -2.39
CA HIS A 43 -4.96 4.67 -3.83
C HIS A 43 -3.62 4.13 -4.29
N HIS A 44 -3.56 3.80 -5.58
CA HIS A 44 -2.35 3.44 -6.31
C HIS A 44 -2.22 4.31 -7.57
N THR A 45 -2.72 5.54 -7.47
CA THR A 45 -2.63 6.62 -8.47
C THR A 45 -1.78 7.76 -7.89
N ASP A 46 -1.41 8.72 -8.72
CA ASP A 46 -0.26 9.60 -8.43
C ASP A 46 -0.62 10.99 -7.90
N SER A 47 -1.92 11.33 -7.78
CA SER A 47 -2.34 12.65 -7.31
C SER A 47 -2.76 12.69 -5.83
N THR A 48 -2.98 13.90 -5.31
CA THR A 48 -3.54 14.13 -3.96
C THR A 48 -5.06 14.10 -3.93
N ALA A 49 -5.73 13.88 -5.06
CA ALA A 49 -7.18 14.04 -5.20
C ALA A 49 -7.96 13.11 -4.26
N VAL A 50 -7.47 11.88 -4.04
CA VAL A 50 -8.10 10.89 -3.16
C VAL A 50 -8.07 11.33 -1.71
N VAL A 51 -6.91 11.78 -1.20
CA VAL A 51 -6.79 12.24 0.20
C VAL A 51 -7.59 13.53 0.44
N GLN A 52 -7.65 14.43 -0.56
CA GLN A 52 -8.46 15.66 -0.47
C GLN A 52 -9.96 15.34 -0.43
N ALA A 53 -10.42 14.38 -1.23
CA ALA A 53 -11.81 13.92 -1.18
C ALA A 53 -12.16 13.30 0.18
N ALA A 54 -11.23 12.54 0.77
CA ALA A 54 -11.40 11.97 2.10
C ALA A 54 -11.52 13.05 3.19
N GLU A 55 -10.64 14.06 3.16
CA GLU A 55 -10.70 15.22 4.07
C GLU A 55 -12.05 15.95 3.98
N GLU A 56 -12.52 16.24 2.76
CA GLU A 56 -13.80 16.91 2.52
C GLU A 56 -15.01 16.10 3.02
N LYS A 57 -14.95 14.77 2.92
CA LYS A 57 -16.02 13.87 3.34
C LYS A 57 -15.91 13.39 4.78
N GLY A 58 -14.83 13.75 5.46
CA GLY A 58 -14.59 13.37 6.85
C GLY A 58 -14.39 11.87 7.06
N VAL A 59 -13.82 11.19 6.06
CA VAL A 59 -13.42 9.78 6.15
C VAL A 59 -11.91 9.66 6.10
N TRP A 60 -11.34 8.59 6.64
CA TRP A 60 -9.90 8.46 6.74
C TRP A 60 -9.25 8.15 5.39
N ALA A 61 -7.98 8.54 5.23
CA ALA A 61 -7.17 8.17 4.08
C ALA A 61 -5.77 7.67 4.45
N VAL A 62 -5.27 6.72 3.67
CA VAL A 62 -3.85 6.33 3.66
C VAL A 62 -3.25 6.77 2.33
N GLY A 63 -2.30 7.70 2.38
CA GLY A 63 -1.63 8.25 1.20
C GLY A 63 -0.65 7.26 0.55
N TYR A 64 -0.29 7.55 -0.69
CA TYR A 64 0.63 6.74 -1.49
C TYR A 64 1.72 7.62 -2.13
N HIS A 65 2.90 7.05 -2.36
CA HIS A 65 4.16 7.69 -2.80
C HIS A 65 4.81 8.70 -1.85
N SER A 66 4.05 9.61 -1.25
CA SER A 66 4.59 10.73 -0.44
C SER A 66 3.75 10.99 0.80
N ASP A 67 4.29 11.74 1.75
CA ASP A 67 3.50 12.29 2.85
C ASP A 67 2.52 13.34 2.30
N MET A 68 1.23 13.02 2.33
CA MET A 68 0.17 13.89 1.81
C MET A 68 -0.61 14.60 2.93
N SER A 69 -0.10 14.60 4.17
CA SER A 69 -0.77 15.20 5.33
C SER A 69 -1.15 16.67 5.15
N LYS A 70 -0.37 17.45 4.38
CA LYS A 70 -0.69 18.85 4.03
C LYS A 70 -2.03 18.99 3.31
N TYR A 71 -2.44 17.99 2.52
CA TYR A 71 -3.64 18.02 1.69
C TYR A 71 -4.87 17.44 2.38
N ALA A 72 -4.67 16.71 3.48
CA ALA A 72 -5.72 16.10 4.30
C ALA A 72 -5.31 16.11 5.79
N PRO A 73 -5.15 17.30 6.40
CA PRO A 73 -4.50 17.44 7.71
C PRO A 73 -5.25 16.76 8.85
N LYS A 74 -6.57 16.53 8.72
CA LYS A 74 -7.36 15.84 9.74
C LYS A 74 -7.46 14.36 9.42
N MET A 75 -7.71 14.02 8.16
CA MET A 75 -8.12 12.68 7.75
C MET A 75 -6.99 11.81 7.20
N HIS A 76 -5.78 12.32 7.00
CA HIS A 76 -4.62 11.53 6.58
C HIS A 76 -4.07 10.70 7.76
N LEU A 77 -4.27 9.38 7.75
CA LEU A 77 -3.77 8.46 8.79
C LEU A 77 -2.25 8.30 8.77
N THR A 78 -1.69 8.10 7.58
CA THR A 78 -0.26 7.94 7.27
C THR A 78 -0.15 7.77 5.74
N ALA A 79 1.05 7.53 5.21
CA ALA A 79 1.28 7.21 3.82
C ALA A 79 2.41 6.18 3.66
N ALA A 80 2.32 5.34 2.63
CA ALA A 80 3.47 4.57 2.15
C ALA A 80 4.33 5.49 1.27
N THR A 81 5.49 5.90 1.80
CA THR A 81 6.42 6.81 1.12
C THR A 81 7.56 6.05 0.47
N HIS A 82 7.96 6.48 -0.72
CA HIS A 82 9.07 5.89 -1.47
C HIS A 82 10.31 6.77 -1.39
N ILE A 83 11.44 6.17 -1.00
CA ILE A 83 12.72 6.86 -0.80
C ILE A 83 13.70 6.42 -1.89
N TRP A 84 13.75 7.20 -2.97
CA TRP A 84 14.57 6.89 -4.14
C TRP A 84 15.96 7.52 -4.12
N GLY A 85 16.17 8.53 -3.26
CA GLY A 85 17.37 9.38 -3.27
C GLY A 85 18.68 8.59 -3.19
N ASP A 86 18.81 7.71 -2.21
CA ASP A 86 20.04 6.93 -2.00
C ASP A 86 20.37 6.02 -3.20
N ILE A 87 19.34 5.44 -3.83
CA ILE A 87 19.52 4.57 -5.00
C ILE A 87 19.94 5.36 -6.22
N TYR A 88 19.34 6.52 -6.46
CA TYR A 88 19.73 7.39 -7.56
C TYR A 88 21.15 7.94 -7.37
N ILE A 89 21.50 8.34 -6.16
CA ILE A 89 22.85 8.80 -5.82
C ILE A 89 23.86 7.68 -6.06
N LYS A 90 23.60 6.47 -5.56
CA LYS A 90 24.48 5.32 -5.75
C LYS A 90 24.65 4.98 -7.24
N ALA A 91 23.56 4.91 -7.99
CA ALA A 91 23.61 4.60 -9.42
C ALA A 91 24.44 5.64 -10.19
N ALA A 92 24.25 6.93 -9.92
CA ALA A 92 25.04 8.00 -10.53
C ALA A 92 26.53 7.89 -10.18
N GLN A 93 26.87 7.62 -8.92
CA GLN A 93 28.25 7.41 -8.48
C GLN A 93 28.91 6.21 -9.16
N ASP A 94 28.19 5.08 -9.29
CA ASP A 94 28.70 3.89 -9.97
C ASP A 94 28.96 4.16 -11.45
N VAL A 95 28.11 4.95 -12.12
CA VAL A 95 28.30 5.35 -13.53
C VAL A 95 29.56 6.22 -13.66
N LEU A 96 29.69 7.25 -12.83
CA LEU A 96 30.87 8.13 -12.81
C LEU A 96 32.17 7.38 -12.54
N ALA A 97 32.11 6.33 -11.72
CA ALA A 97 33.25 5.47 -11.41
C ALA A 97 33.51 4.37 -12.45
N GLY A 98 32.70 4.26 -13.51
CA GLY A 98 32.80 3.18 -14.50
C GLY A 98 32.49 1.78 -13.95
N LYS A 99 31.78 1.71 -12.81
CA LYS A 99 31.46 0.46 -12.08
C LYS A 99 30.00 0.03 -12.23
N TRP A 100 29.16 0.86 -12.86
CA TRP A 100 27.74 0.57 -13.01
C TRP A 100 27.51 -0.71 -13.80
N LYS A 101 26.57 -1.52 -13.33
CA LYS A 101 26.10 -2.73 -14.00
C LYS A 101 24.58 -2.80 -13.89
N PRO A 102 23.88 -3.40 -14.88
CA PRO A 102 22.46 -3.67 -14.77
C PRO A 102 22.18 -4.53 -13.53
N MET A 103 21.18 -4.13 -12.76
CA MET A 103 20.74 -4.85 -11.56
C MET A 103 19.22 -4.79 -11.44
N ASN A 104 18.63 -5.90 -11.00
CA ASN A 104 17.23 -5.93 -10.60
C ASN A 104 17.15 -5.56 -9.12
N VAL A 105 16.43 -4.49 -8.79
CA VAL A 105 16.30 -4.00 -7.42
C VAL A 105 14.85 -4.08 -6.99
N TRP A 106 14.63 -4.85 -5.93
CA TRP A 106 13.38 -4.86 -5.19
C TRP A 106 13.71 -4.67 -3.72
N GLY A 107 13.50 -3.47 -3.20
CA GLY A 107 13.69 -3.20 -1.79
C GLY A 107 12.42 -2.67 -1.13
N GLY A 108 12.39 -2.85 0.19
CA GLY A 108 11.25 -2.50 1.03
C GLY A 108 11.67 -1.66 2.23
N ILE A 109 11.02 -1.92 3.37
CA ILE A 109 11.27 -1.22 4.63
C ILE A 109 12.70 -1.51 5.14
N LYS A 110 13.15 -2.77 5.02
CA LYS A 110 14.50 -3.19 5.44
C LYS A 110 15.60 -2.42 4.70
N ASP A 111 15.40 -2.18 3.41
CA ASP A 111 16.33 -1.48 2.52
C ASP A 111 16.16 0.04 2.58
N LYS A 112 15.26 0.53 3.43
CA LYS A 112 14.89 1.95 3.58
C LYS A 112 14.34 2.59 2.30
N MET A 113 13.91 1.79 1.33
CA MET A 113 13.26 2.24 0.09
C MET A 113 11.79 2.60 0.30
N VAL A 114 11.16 2.02 1.33
CA VAL A 114 9.78 2.29 1.72
C VAL A 114 9.76 2.69 3.18
N LYS A 115 9.00 3.73 3.51
CA LYS A 115 8.82 4.18 4.90
C LYS A 115 7.38 4.66 5.09
N LEU A 116 6.83 4.49 6.29
CA LEU A 116 5.58 5.17 6.63
C LEU A 116 5.83 6.65 6.95
N ALA A 117 4.96 7.52 6.43
CA ALA A 117 4.84 8.90 6.90
C ALA A 117 4.41 8.93 8.38
N PRO A 118 4.59 10.05 9.11
CA PRO A 118 4.12 10.17 10.48
C PRO A 118 2.66 9.76 10.63
N ILE A 119 2.37 8.95 11.66
CA ILE A 119 1.00 8.49 11.93
C ILE A 119 0.21 9.61 12.60
N ASN A 120 -1.02 9.83 12.12
CA ASN A 120 -1.94 10.86 12.60
C ASN A 120 -2.11 10.85 14.13
N ALA A 121 -2.26 12.03 14.71
CA ALA A 121 -2.45 12.21 16.15
C ALA A 121 -3.71 11.49 16.69
N ALA A 122 -4.78 11.41 15.88
CA ALA A 122 -6.03 10.75 16.23
C ALA A 122 -5.92 9.23 16.39
N VAL A 123 -4.87 8.60 15.85
CA VAL A 123 -4.64 7.16 16.03
C VAL A 123 -4.16 6.89 17.46
N PRO A 124 -4.83 5.99 18.22
CA PRO A 124 -4.44 5.66 19.60
C PRO A 124 -3.00 5.18 19.71
N ALA A 125 -2.35 5.47 20.84
CA ALA A 125 -0.95 5.09 21.08
C ALA A 125 -0.72 3.58 20.93
N GLU A 126 -1.63 2.78 21.46
CA GLU A 126 -1.59 1.32 21.36
C GLU A 126 -1.56 0.83 19.90
N VAL A 127 -2.30 1.50 19.01
CA VAL A 127 -2.32 1.17 17.58
C VAL A 127 -1.02 1.59 16.91
N LYS A 128 -0.45 2.75 17.28
CA LYS A 128 0.87 3.19 16.80
C LYS A 128 1.96 2.20 17.19
N ASP A 129 1.92 1.69 18.42
CA ASP A 129 2.86 0.69 18.91
C ASP A 129 2.74 -0.64 18.16
N GLN A 130 1.50 -1.07 17.85
CA GLN A 130 1.26 -2.25 17.01
C GLN A 130 1.84 -2.08 15.60
N VAL A 131 1.64 -0.93 14.96
CA VAL A 131 2.22 -0.63 13.65
C VAL A 131 3.75 -0.67 13.71
N GLY A 132 4.35 -0.01 14.71
CA GLY A 132 5.81 0.00 14.89
C GLY A 132 6.39 -1.40 15.19
N LYS A 133 5.65 -2.27 15.87
CA LYS A 133 6.04 -3.67 16.07
C LYS A 133 6.01 -4.45 14.76
N ILE A 134 4.94 -4.33 13.97
CA ILE A 134 4.82 -5.02 12.67
C ILE A 134 5.92 -4.53 11.71
N GLU A 135 6.24 -3.24 11.70
CA GLU A 135 7.36 -2.71 10.91
C GLU A 135 8.68 -3.37 11.29
N LYS A 136 8.97 -3.49 12.60
CA LYS A 136 10.16 -4.21 13.10
C LYS A 136 10.15 -5.69 12.71
N ASP A 137 8.99 -6.35 12.78
CA ASP A 137 8.86 -7.76 12.42
C ASP A 137 9.04 -7.98 10.90
N ILE A 138 8.62 -7.03 10.05
CA ILE A 138 8.90 -7.03 8.61
C ILE A 138 10.42 -6.89 8.37
N VAL A 139 11.06 -5.91 9.01
CA VAL A 139 12.51 -5.69 8.87
C VAL A 139 13.31 -6.91 9.33
N ALA A 140 12.85 -7.58 10.40
CA ALA A 140 13.46 -8.79 10.93
C ALA A 140 13.13 -10.07 10.14
N GLY A 141 12.26 -10.01 9.12
CA GLY A 141 11.80 -11.18 8.37
C GLY A 141 10.91 -12.14 9.17
N LYS A 142 10.37 -11.70 10.31
CA LYS A 142 9.44 -12.48 11.14
C LYS A 142 8.00 -12.40 10.60
N PHE A 143 7.68 -11.34 9.88
CA PHE A 143 6.38 -11.13 9.27
C PHE A 143 6.51 -10.89 7.77
N HIS A 144 5.72 -11.62 6.99
CA HIS A 144 5.60 -11.43 5.54
C HIS A 144 4.14 -11.19 5.15
N PRO A 145 3.80 -10.07 4.47
CA PRO A 145 2.43 -9.78 4.04
C PRO A 145 1.79 -10.86 3.17
N PHE A 146 2.59 -11.71 2.52
CA PHE A 146 2.18 -12.82 1.67
C PHE A 146 2.63 -14.19 2.21
N ALA A 147 2.59 -14.38 3.53
CA ALA A 147 2.70 -15.72 4.15
C ALA A 147 1.35 -16.45 4.14
N GLY A 148 1.36 -17.77 3.92
CA GLY A 148 0.18 -18.62 3.97
C GLY A 148 -0.30 -18.92 5.40
N PRO A 149 -1.56 -19.39 5.57
CA PRO A 149 -2.49 -19.75 4.51
C PRO A 149 -3.05 -18.52 3.78
N LEU A 150 -3.17 -18.64 2.46
CA LEU A 150 -3.65 -17.57 1.59
C LEU A 150 -4.63 -18.15 0.56
N LYS A 151 -5.84 -17.62 0.57
CA LYS A 151 -6.90 -17.90 -0.40
C LYS A 151 -7.18 -16.66 -1.23
N ASP A 152 -7.56 -16.88 -2.48
CA ASP A 152 -8.11 -15.81 -3.30
C ASP A 152 -9.56 -15.49 -2.91
N ASN A 153 -10.12 -14.44 -3.53
CA ASN A 153 -11.49 -13.99 -3.27
C ASN A 153 -12.57 -14.91 -3.88
N GLU A 154 -12.18 -15.93 -4.65
CA GLU A 154 -13.06 -17.00 -5.13
C GLU A 154 -12.93 -18.27 -4.25
N GLY A 155 -12.14 -18.22 -3.18
CA GLY A 155 -11.99 -19.28 -2.18
C GLY A 155 -10.94 -20.33 -2.55
N LYS A 156 -10.24 -20.19 -3.67
CA LYS A 156 -9.18 -21.11 -4.09
C LYS A 156 -7.92 -20.86 -3.26
N GLU A 157 -7.31 -21.93 -2.79
CA GLU A 157 -6.03 -21.85 -2.10
C GLU A 157 -4.92 -21.44 -3.07
N ARG A 158 -4.18 -20.40 -2.71
CA ARG A 158 -3.06 -19.84 -3.48
C ARG A 158 -1.71 -20.10 -2.80
N LEU A 159 -1.69 -20.24 -1.47
CA LEU A 159 -0.48 -20.55 -0.72
C LEU A 159 -0.81 -21.29 0.58
N ALA A 160 -0.19 -22.45 0.77
CA ALA A 160 -0.37 -23.28 1.97
C ALA A 160 0.19 -22.62 3.25
N ALA A 161 -0.32 -23.05 4.40
CA ALA A 161 0.16 -22.59 5.71
C ALA A 161 1.67 -22.84 5.89
N GLY A 162 2.37 -21.87 6.49
CA GLY A 162 3.82 -21.96 6.73
C GLY A 162 4.70 -21.71 5.50
N LYS A 163 4.12 -21.43 4.34
CA LYS A 163 4.87 -20.98 3.15
C LYS A 163 4.84 -19.45 3.03
N THR A 164 5.86 -18.88 2.41
CA THR A 164 5.91 -17.47 2.01
C THR A 164 5.96 -17.39 0.50
N MET A 165 5.17 -16.50 -0.09
CA MET A 165 5.18 -16.27 -1.54
C MET A 165 6.56 -15.78 -1.98
N THR A 166 7.07 -16.30 -3.09
CA THR A 166 8.34 -15.83 -3.66
C THR A 166 8.15 -14.52 -4.40
N ASP A 167 9.23 -13.76 -4.55
CA ASP A 167 9.27 -12.51 -5.32
C ASP A 167 8.76 -12.72 -6.77
N ASP A 168 9.23 -13.77 -7.44
CA ASP A 168 8.79 -14.14 -8.80
C ASP A 168 7.27 -14.39 -8.88
N ALA A 169 6.69 -15.03 -7.86
CA ALA A 169 5.25 -15.25 -7.79
C ALA A 169 4.49 -13.96 -7.50
N MET A 170 5.02 -13.09 -6.64
CA MET A 170 4.43 -11.78 -6.34
C MET A 170 4.43 -10.85 -7.56
N GLN A 171 5.49 -10.84 -8.38
CA GLN A 171 5.55 -10.07 -9.64
C GLN A 171 4.48 -10.48 -10.66
N LYS A 172 4.04 -11.73 -10.59
CA LYS A 172 3.05 -12.32 -11.50
C LYS A 172 1.69 -12.47 -10.84
N MET A 173 1.46 -11.82 -9.70
CA MET A 173 0.22 -11.96 -8.94
C MET A 173 -0.96 -11.45 -9.76
N ASP A 174 -1.85 -12.37 -10.11
CA ASP A 174 -2.99 -12.17 -11.02
C ASP A 174 -4.32 -12.50 -10.34
N PHE A 175 -4.38 -12.32 -9.01
CA PHE A 175 -5.56 -12.64 -8.22
C PHE A 175 -5.74 -11.68 -7.07
N TYR A 176 -6.99 -11.55 -6.61
CA TYR A 176 -7.28 -10.88 -5.35
C TYR A 176 -7.36 -11.86 -4.21
N VAL A 177 -6.95 -11.44 -3.01
CA VAL A 177 -7.10 -12.21 -1.78
C VAL A 177 -8.52 -12.14 -1.23
N GLU A 178 -8.87 -13.08 -0.35
CA GLU A 178 -10.14 -13.07 0.37
C GLU A 178 -10.48 -11.68 0.99
N GLY A 179 -11.75 -11.27 0.82
CA GLY A 179 -12.30 -10.00 1.29
C GLY A 179 -12.19 -8.84 0.30
N VAL A 180 -11.52 -9.03 -0.85
CA VAL A 180 -11.60 -8.06 -1.95
C VAL A 180 -12.84 -8.36 -2.80
N GLN A 181 -13.67 -7.34 -3.00
CA GLN A 181 -14.89 -7.42 -3.79
C GLN A 181 -14.59 -7.26 -5.29
N GLY A 182 -15.37 -7.95 -6.11
CA GLY A 182 -15.29 -7.88 -7.57
C GLY A 182 -14.27 -8.84 -8.18
N LYS A 183 -13.98 -8.64 -9.48
CA LYS A 183 -13.03 -9.44 -10.26
C LYS A 183 -11.94 -8.54 -10.81
N LEU A 184 -10.79 -9.12 -11.10
CA LEU A 184 -9.75 -8.39 -11.83
C LEU A 184 -10.28 -7.97 -13.20
N PRO A 185 -9.90 -6.78 -13.70
CA PRO A 185 -10.14 -6.41 -15.08
C PRO A 185 -9.57 -7.49 -16.00
N LYS A 186 -10.32 -7.85 -17.04
CA LYS A 186 -9.78 -8.69 -18.11
C LYS A 186 -8.94 -7.81 -19.04
N PRO A 187 -7.79 -8.30 -19.53
CA PRO A 187 -7.00 -7.59 -20.53
C PRO A 187 -7.79 -7.36 -21.83
#